data_AF-A0ABD7S2L0-F1
#
_entry.id   AF-A0ABD7S2L0-F1
#
_cell.length_a   1.000
_cell.length_b   1.000
_cell.length_c   1.000
_cell.angle_alpha   90.00
_cell.angle_beta   90.00
_cell.angle_gamma   90.00
#
_symmetry.space_group_name_H-M   'P 1'
#
loop_
_entity.id
_entity.type
_entity.pdbx_description
1 polymer ?
#
loop_
_entity_poly.entity_id
_entity_poly.type
_entity_poly.pdbx_seq_one_letter_code
_entity_poly.pdbx_strand_id
1 'polypeptide(L)' 'MSKPFSPASARNRDPILQVLLRHFGDRRHVLEIGAGSGQHAVHFAAAMPWLQWQASDHPQHLPGI' A
#
# COMPACT_ATOMS: atom_id res chain seq x y z
N MET A 1 15.36 -9.41 11.27
CA MET A 1 15.68 -8.18 10.51
C MET A 1 14.56 -7.17 10.75
N SER A 2 14.88 -5.89 10.88
CA SER A 2 13.87 -4.83 10.94
C SER A 2 13.27 -4.64 9.54
N LYS A 3 11.95 -4.49 9.44
CA LYS A 3 11.32 -4.10 8.16
C LYS A 3 11.78 -2.69 7.76
N PRO A 4 11.99 -2.43 6.45
CA PRO A 4 12.32 -1.10 5.97
C PRO A 4 11.21 -0.11 6.31
N PHE A 5 11.61 1.11 6.66
CA PHE A 5 10.69 2.20 7.01
C PHE A 5 10.97 3.42 6.14
N SER A 6 9.91 3.95 5.53
CA SER A 6 9.84 5.15 4.73
C SER A 6 9.11 6.23 5.54
N PRO A 7 9.82 7.25 6.05
CA PRO A 7 9.20 8.41 6.69
C PRO A 7 8.28 9.17 5.73
N ALA A 8 8.59 9.17 4.43
CA ALA A 8 7.75 9.80 3.42
C ALA A 8 6.39 9.10 3.32
N SER A 9 6.37 7.76 3.27
CA SER A 9 5.14 6.96 3.23
C SER A 9 4.30 7.19 4.49
N ALA A 10 4.92 7.31 5.66
CA ALA A 10 4.21 7.60 6.90
C ALA A 10 3.54 8.99 6.89
N ARG A 11 4.20 10.02 6.35
CA ARG A 11 3.66 11.40 6.30
C ARG A 11 2.48 11.56 5.35
N ASN A 12 2.46 10.83 4.24
CA ASN A 12 1.48 11.05 3.16
C ASN A 12 0.41 9.95 3.06
N ARG A 13 0.43 8.92 3.91
CA ARG A 13 -0.55 7.81 3.85
C ARG A 13 -2.01 8.28 3.98
N ASP A 14 -2.31 9.12 4.97
CA ASP A 14 -3.69 9.54 5.24
C ASP A 14 -4.28 10.43 4.11
N PRO A 15 -3.59 11.47 3.61
CA PRO A 15 -4.12 12.26 2.49
C PRO A 15 -4.29 11.44 1.21
N ILE A 16 -3.40 10.47 0.95
CA ILE A 16 -3.57 9.56 -0.20
C ILE A 16 -4.77 8.64 0.00
N LEU A 17 -4.94 8.06 1.19
CA LEU A 17 -6.08 7.20 1.52
C LEU A 17 -7.42 7.91 1.26
N GLN A 18 -7.55 9.19 1.65
CA GLN A 18 -8.77 9.97 1.40
C GLN A 18 -9.10 10.12 -0.09
N VAL A 19 -8.08 10.20 -0.95
CA VAL A 19 -8.30 10.21 -2.40
C VAL A 19 -8.73 8.82 -2.88
N LEU A 20 -8.01 7.78 -2.47
CA LEU A 20 -8.28 6.40 -2.90
C LEU A 20 -9.67 5.91 -2.51
N LEU A 21 -10.16 6.24 -1.31
CA LEU A 21 -11.51 5.86 -0.85
C LEU A 21 -12.62 6.32 -1.81
N ARG A 22 -12.46 7.50 -2.42
CA ARG A 22 -13.42 8.05 -3.38
C ARG A 22 -13.43 7.29 -4.70
N HIS A 23 -12.28 6.73 -5.10
CA HIS A 23 -12.13 6.05 -6.38
C HIS A 23 -12.33 4.53 -6.27
N PHE A 24 -12.13 3.94 -5.09
CA PHE A 24 -12.07 2.48 -4.92
C PHE A 24 -13.31 1.88 -4.22
N GLY A 25 -14.35 2.68 -3.94
CA GLY A 25 -15.56 2.23 -3.24
C GLY A 25 -16.32 1.09 -3.93
N ASP A 26 -16.24 0.99 -5.26
CA ASP A 26 -16.87 -0.05 -6.08
C ASP A 26 -15.88 -1.14 -6.55
N ARG A 27 -14.60 -1.06 -6.18
CA ARG A 27 -13.55 -1.98 -6.60
C ARG A 27 -13.45 -3.20 -5.69
N ARG A 28 -12.71 -4.21 -6.13
CA ARG A 28 -12.50 -5.47 -5.38
C ARG A 28 -11.05 -5.93 -5.34
N HIS A 29 -10.24 -5.54 -6.32
CA HIS A 29 -8.84 -5.94 -6.43
C HIS A 29 -7.98 -4.71 -6.77
N VAL A 30 -6.81 -4.62 -6.14
CA VAL A 30 -5.81 -3.59 -6.41
C VAL A 30 -4.46 -4.28 -6.57
N LEU A 31 -3.73 -3.90 -7.61
CA LEU A 31 -2.32 -4.22 -7.77
C LEU A 31 -1.52 -2.94 -7.57
N GLU A 32 -0.71 -2.90 -6.52
CA GLU A 32 0.25 -1.82 -6.27
C GLU A 32 1.59 -2.20 -6.90
N ILE A 33 2.06 -1.37 -7.84
CA ILE A 33 3.35 -1.53 -8.52
C ILE A 33 4.39 -0.68 -7.81
N GLY A 34 5.49 -1.29 -7.38
CA GLY A 34 6.58 -0.58 -6.71
C GLY A 34 6.26 -0.26 -5.25
N ALA A 35 5.81 -1.28 -4.50
CA ALA A 35 5.37 -1.12 -3.12
C ALA A 35 6.48 -0.68 -2.15
N GLY A 36 7.75 -0.84 -2.52
CA GLY A 36 8.91 -0.40 -1.74
C GLY A 36 8.95 -1.05 -0.36
N SER A 37 8.65 -0.28 0.69
CA SER A 37 8.56 -0.80 2.07
C SER A 37 7.22 -1.47 2.42
N GLY A 38 6.23 -1.45 1.50
CA GLY A 38 4.90 -2.01 1.72
C GLY A 38 4.00 -1.25 2.71
N GLN A 39 4.47 -0.12 3.25
CA GLN A 39 3.72 0.63 4.27
C GLN A 39 2.39 1.20 3.77
N HIS A 40 2.34 1.63 2.52
CA HIS A 40 1.10 2.08 1.88
C HIS A 40 0.14 0.92 1.68
N ALA A 41 0.61 -0.19 1.09
CA ALA A 41 -0.17 -1.41 0.94
C ALA A 41 -0.87 -1.83 2.24
N VAL A 42 -0.11 -1.96 3.34
CA VAL A 42 -0.64 -2.38 4.64
C VAL A 42 -1.67 -1.37 5.16
N HIS A 43 -1.38 -0.08 5.08
CA HIS A 43 -2.28 0.96 5.58
C HIS A 43 -3.58 1.04 4.76
N PHE A 44 -3.49 0.99 3.43
CA PHE A 44 -4.65 1.09 2.55
C PHE A 44 -5.51 -0.18 2.58
N ALA A 45 -4.90 -1.35 2.60
CA ALA A 45 -5.62 -2.63 2.72
C ALA A 45 -6.40 -2.71 4.04
N ALA A 46 -5.80 -2.25 5.15
CA ALA A 46 -6.49 -2.22 6.43
C ALA A 46 -7.71 -1.27 6.44
N ALA A 47 -7.60 -0.14 5.74
CA ALA A 47 -8.68 0.85 5.66
C ALA A 47 -9.80 0.47 4.66
N MET A 48 -9.52 -0.40 3.70
CA MET A 48 -10.46 -0.82 2.66
C MET A 48 -10.59 -2.35 2.61
N PRO A 49 -11.15 -3.00 3.65
CA PRO A 49 -11.15 -4.46 3.79
C PRO A 49 -11.98 -5.20 2.71
N TRP A 50 -12.77 -4.49 1.91
CA TRP A 50 -13.46 -5.05 0.74
C TRP A 50 -12.54 -5.22 -0.48
N LEU A 51 -11.31 -4.71 -0.41
CA LEU A 51 -10.29 -4.85 -1.46
C LEU A 51 -9.31 -5.96 -1.11
N GLN A 52 -9.04 -6.82 -2.09
CA GLN A 52 -7.82 -7.61 -2.11
C GLN A 52 -6.69 -6.75 -2.65
N TRP A 53 -5.78 -6.34 -1.76
CA TRP A 53 -4.63 -5.51 -2.10
C TRP A 53 -3.39 -6.37 -2.30
N GLN A 54 -2.89 -6.41 -3.54
CA GLN A 54 -1.67 -7.09 -3.89
C GLN A 54 -0.53 -6.07 -4.04
N ALA A 55 0.41 -6.10 -3.09
CA ALA A 55 1.67 -5.39 -3.23
C ALA A 55 2.60 -6.15 -4.19
N SER A 56 3.27 -5.42 -5.07
CA SER A 56 4.28 -5.98 -5.97
C SER A 56 5.45 -5.03 -6.13
N ASP A 57 6.63 -5.59 -6.41
CA ASP A 57 7.85 -4.85 -6.68
C ASP A 57 8.80 -5.69 -7.54
N HIS A 58 9.92 -5.09 -7.95
CA HIS A 58 11.01 -5.81 -8.57
C HIS A 58 11.50 -6.92 -7.64
N PRO A 59 11.90 -8.11 -8.14
CA PRO A 59 12.32 -9.24 -7.30
C PRO A 59 13.35 -8.90 -6.22
N GLN A 60 14.24 -7.95 -6.51
CA GLN A 60 15.28 -7.47 -5.59
C GLN A 60 14.74 -6.73 -4.36
N HIS A 61 13.53 -6.18 -4.42
CA HIS A 61 12.90 -5.44 -3.32
C HIS A 61 11.87 -6.27 -2.55
N LEU A 62 11.40 -7.39 -3.12
CA LEU A 62 10.39 -8.26 -2.47
C LEU A 62 10.79 -8.74 -1.06
N PRO A 63 12.06 -9.10 -0.75
CA PRO A 63 12.43 -9.50 0.60
C PRO A 63 12.23 -8.42 1.67
N GLY A 64 12.09 -7.15 1.27
CA GLY A 64 11.89 -6.01 2.16
C GLY A 64 10.43 -5.67 2.47
N ILE A 65 9.45 -6.33 1.85
CA ILE A 65 8.01 -6.08 2.05
C ILE A 65 7.47 -7.00 3.16
#